data_AF-A0A285NBJ0-F1
#
_entry.id   AF-A0A285NBJ0-F1
#
_cell.length_a   1.000
_cell.length_b   1.000
_cell.length_c   1.000
_cell.angle_alpha   90.00
_cell.angle_beta   90.00
_cell.angle_gamma   90.00
#
_symmetry.space_group_name_H-M   'P 1'
#
loop_
_entity.id
_entity.type
_entity.pdbx_description
1 polymer ?
#
loop_
_entity_poly.entity_id
_entity_poly.type
_entity_poly.pdbx_seq_one_letter_code
_entity_poly.pdbx_strand_id
1 'polypeptide(L)'
;MDQKPHIDYYFTTISSFAYLGHWAFQELVKQTGCTVSYKPVQLGKVFAASGGLGFGDRHPARLRTRKLELQRWSAKRGLDMNLDPKYFPTNPALADCAVIVLQNRGIDPAPFMGEVMRCVWVKEQDIAQSDTVAHALADCGLDAASVLSDSGQQEILDLYETNTTDGIDLDIIGSPSPVYQGEAFWGQDRFELLRDAITSGRPPYEAG
;
A
#
# COMPACT_ATOMS: atom_id res chain seq x y z
N MET A 1 31.20 -2.42 4.42
CA MET A 1 30.26 -1.29 4.33
C MET A 1 28.93 -1.86 4.73
N ASP A 2 28.35 -1.40 5.83
CA ASP A 2 27.08 -1.96 6.29
C ASP A 2 25.99 -1.64 5.27
N GLN A 3 25.37 -2.68 4.73
CA GLN A 3 24.28 -2.57 3.77
C GLN A 3 23.09 -1.90 4.46
N LYS A 4 22.52 -0.87 3.84
CA LYS A 4 21.31 -0.22 4.38
C LYS A 4 20.18 -1.26 4.52
N PRO A 5 19.41 -1.25 5.63
CA PRO A 5 18.23 -2.10 5.76
C PRO A 5 17.30 -1.91 4.55
N HIS A 6 16.70 -2.99 4.06
CA HIS A 6 15.82 -2.96 2.89
C HIS A 6 14.44 -3.54 3.25
N ILE A 7 13.38 -2.86 2.81
CA ILE A 7 11.99 -3.27 3.03
C ILE A 7 11.30 -3.47 1.69
N ASP A 8 10.68 -4.62 1.51
CA ASP A 8 9.68 -4.82 0.45
C ASP A 8 8.32 -4.40 1.00
N TYR A 9 7.74 -3.33 0.46
CA TYR A 9 6.49 -2.76 0.94
C TYR A 9 5.31 -3.20 0.07
N TYR A 10 4.57 -4.21 0.53
CA TYR A 10 3.40 -4.72 -0.18
C TYR A 10 2.12 -3.98 0.21
N PHE A 11 1.38 -3.47 -0.77
CA PHE A 11 0.16 -2.69 -0.52
C PHE A 11 -0.79 -2.63 -1.73
N THR A 12 -1.91 -1.93 -1.59
CA THR A 12 -2.70 -1.45 -2.74
C THR A 12 -3.25 -0.06 -2.40
N THR A 13 -3.35 0.82 -3.39
CA THR A 13 -3.86 2.20 -3.24
C THR A 13 -5.33 2.25 -2.81
N ILE A 14 -6.11 1.19 -3.00
CA ILE A 14 -7.50 1.13 -2.47
C ILE A 14 -7.56 0.75 -0.98
N SER A 15 -6.44 0.42 -0.32
CA SER A 15 -6.47 -0.01 1.08
C SER A 15 -6.64 1.15 2.05
N SER A 16 -7.70 1.11 2.87
CA SER A 16 -7.91 2.05 3.98
C SER A 16 -6.79 2.03 5.00
N PHE A 17 -6.23 0.85 5.27
CA PHE A 17 -5.15 0.73 6.27
C PHE A 17 -3.81 1.18 5.69
N ALA A 18 -3.61 1.09 4.38
CA ALA A 18 -2.43 1.67 3.72
C ALA A 18 -2.50 3.19 3.77
N TYR A 19 -3.68 3.79 3.50
CA TYR A 19 -3.91 5.23 3.66
C TYR A 19 -3.59 5.70 5.08
N LEU A 20 -4.18 5.06 6.09
CA LEU A 20 -3.93 5.38 7.49
C LEU A 20 -2.44 5.29 7.83
N GLY A 21 -1.75 4.29 7.28
CA GLY A 21 -0.33 4.01 7.53
C GLY A 21 0.65 4.88 6.77
N HIS A 22 0.25 5.49 5.66
CA HIS A 22 1.17 6.05 4.67
C HIS A 22 2.25 6.95 5.28
N TRP A 23 1.85 8.03 5.95
CA TRP A 23 2.79 8.97 6.56
C TRP A 23 3.60 8.37 7.71
N ALA A 24 3.02 7.45 8.48
CA ALA A 24 3.74 6.74 9.54
C ALA A 24 4.83 5.83 8.97
N PHE A 25 4.58 5.20 7.81
CA PHE A 25 5.59 4.42 7.10
C PHE A 25 6.71 5.31 6.55
N GLN A 26 6.38 6.44 5.93
CA GLN A 26 7.39 7.39 5.43
C GLN A 26 8.29 7.93 6.54
N GLU A 27 7.72 8.24 7.71
CA GLU A 27 8.49 8.65 8.87
C GLU A 27 9.38 7.51 9.39
N LEU A 28 8.90 6.27 9.41
CA LEU A 28 9.72 5.10 9.74
C LEU A 28 10.93 4.97 8.79
N VAL A 29 10.70 5.07 7.48
CA VAL A 29 11.76 4.98 6.45
C VAL A 29 12.83 6.05 6.67
N LYS A 30 12.39 7.28 6.96
CA LYS A 30 13.29 8.40 7.28
C LYS A 30 14.10 8.15 8.56
N GLN A 31 13.47 7.63 9.61
CA GLN A 31 14.11 7.38 10.91
C GLN A 31 15.14 6.25 10.85
N THR A 32 14.85 5.18 10.11
CA THR A 32 15.73 4.02 10.00
C THR A 32 16.77 4.15 8.90
N GLY A 33 16.55 5.05 7.93
CA GLY A 33 17.40 5.18 6.75
C GLY A 33 17.34 3.98 5.81
N CYS A 34 16.30 3.14 5.93
CA CYS A 34 16.10 1.97 5.09
C CYS A 34 15.79 2.36 3.64
N THR A 35 16.06 1.47 2.70
CA THR A 35 15.55 1.55 1.33
C THR A 35 14.25 0.78 1.22
N VAL A 36 13.42 1.14 0.23
CA VAL A 36 12.09 0.53 0.03
C VAL A 36 11.91 0.13 -1.42
N SER A 37 11.39 -1.08 -1.63
CA SER A 37 10.75 -1.49 -2.87
C SER A 37 9.23 -1.41 -2.69
N TYR A 38 8.56 -0.51 -3.40
CA TYR A 38 7.11 -0.39 -3.43
C TYR A 38 6.54 -1.48 -4.34
N LYS A 39 5.83 -2.44 -3.75
CA LYS A 39 5.31 -3.64 -4.43
C LYS A 39 3.78 -3.68 -4.31
N PRO A 40 3.03 -2.91 -5.11
CA PRO A 40 1.59 -2.99 -5.06
C PRO A 40 1.11 -4.39 -5.50
N VAL A 41 -0.01 -4.87 -4.93
CA VAL A 41 -0.54 -6.22 -5.15
C VAL A 41 -2.04 -6.25 -5.44
N GLN A 42 -2.46 -7.26 -6.20
CA GLN A 42 -3.88 -7.57 -6.39
C GLN A 42 -4.47 -8.19 -5.13
N LEU A 43 -4.98 -7.34 -4.24
CA LEU A 43 -5.43 -7.73 -2.91
C LEU A 43 -6.50 -8.85 -2.90
N GLY A 44 -7.32 -8.96 -3.95
CA GLY A 44 -8.27 -10.06 -4.11
C GLY A 44 -7.58 -11.43 -4.22
N LYS A 45 -6.47 -11.52 -4.96
CA LYS A 45 -5.66 -12.75 -5.08
C LYS A 45 -4.98 -13.10 -3.77
N VAL A 46 -4.44 -12.09 -3.08
CA VAL A 46 -3.83 -12.24 -1.74
C VAL A 46 -4.85 -12.83 -0.75
N PHE A 47 -6.07 -12.27 -0.69
CA PHE A 47 -7.12 -12.81 0.17
C PHE A 47 -7.51 -14.25 -0.21
N ALA A 48 -7.66 -14.54 -1.50
CA ALA A 48 -8.01 -15.89 -1.95
C ALA A 48 -6.94 -16.93 -1.55
N ALA A 49 -5.65 -16.59 -1.68
CA ALA A 49 -4.55 -17.46 -1.31
C ALA A 49 -4.45 -17.65 0.21
N SER A 50 -4.73 -16.61 1.01
CA SER A 50 -4.60 -16.65 2.48
C SER A 50 -5.86 -17.11 3.22
N GLY A 51 -6.93 -17.51 2.52
CA GLY A 51 -8.25 -17.79 3.11
C GLY A 51 -8.99 -16.55 3.64
N GLY A 52 -8.55 -15.35 3.25
CA GLY A 52 -9.23 -14.09 3.52
C GLY A 52 -10.48 -13.90 2.68
N LEU A 53 -11.41 -13.07 3.17
CA LEU A 53 -12.62 -12.69 2.43
C LEU A 53 -12.50 -11.28 1.87
N GLY A 54 -12.98 -11.11 0.63
CA GLY A 54 -13.21 -9.81 0.01
C GLY A 54 -14.16 -8.94 0.82
N PHE A 55 -14.18 -7.63 0.59
CA PHE A 55 -14.94 -6.70 1.42
C PHE A 55 -16.44 -7.03 1.47
N GLY A 56 -17.05 -7.39 0.33
CA GLY A 56 -18.48 -7.70 0.22
C GLY A 56 -18.92 -8.99 0.92
N ASP A 57 -18.00 -9.96 1.06
CA ASP A 57 -18.30 -11.27 1.64
C ASP A 57 -18.04 -11.35 3.16
N ARG A 58 -17.56 -10.26 3.75
CA ARG A 58 -17.23 -10.21 5.18
C ARG A 58 -18.49 -10.18 6.03
N HIS A 59 -18.48 -10.98 7.09
CA HIS A 59 -19.52 -10.94 8.12
C HIS A 59 -19.70 -9.50 8.70
N PRO A 60 -20.93 -9.05 8.97
CA PRO A 60 -21.21 -7.69 9.47
C PRO A 60 -20.40 -7.28 10.71
N ALA A 61 -20.07 -8.23 11.59
CA ALA A 61 -19.21 -7.96 12.74
C ALA A 61 -17.80 -7.49 12.34
N ARG A 62 -17.19 -8.09 11.30
CA ARG A 62 -15.89 -7.67 10.78
C ARG A 62 -15.95 -6.28 10.14
N LEU A 63 -17.06 -5.95 9.46
CA LEU A 63 -17.27 -4.62 8.89
C LEU A 63 -17.40 -3.55 9.97
N ARG A 64 -18.16 -3.82 11.04
CA ARG A 64 -18.27 -2.91 12.21
C ARG A 64 -16.92 -2.73 12.92
N THR A 65 -16.19 -3.82 13.17
CA THR A 65 -14.84 -3.75 13.77
C THR A 65 -13.89 -2.93 12.91
N ARG A 66 -13.88 -3.17 11.58
CA ARG A 66 -13.10 -2.35 10.65
C ARG A 66 -13.43 -0.87 10.80
N LYS A 67 -14.72 -0.50 10.80
CA LYS A 67 -15.14 0.90 10.91
C LYS A 67 -14.68 1.56 12.22
N LEU A 68 -14.72 0.82 13.35
CA LEU A 68 -14.17 1.29 14.62
C LEU A 68 -12.65 1.51 14.54
N GLU A 69 -11.91 0.62 13.91
CA GLU A 69 -10.47 0.79 13.71
C GLU A 69 -10.15 2.00 12.84
N LEU A 70 -10.91 2.24 11.76
CA LEU A 70 -10.74 3.43 10.93
C LEU A 70 -10.93 4.72 11.74
N GLN A 71 -11.95 4.78 12.60
CA GLN A 71 -12.18 5.92 13.49
C GLN A 71 -11.02 6.12 14.48
N ARG A 72 -10.58 5.05 15.14
CA ARG A 72 -9.51 5.11 16.15
C ARG A 72 -8.20 5.60 15.54
N TRP A 73 -7.82 5.05 14.39
CA TRP A 73 -6.54 5.35 13.78
C TRP A 73 -6.51 6.69 13.05
N SER A 74 -7.61 7.09 12.41
CA SER A 74 -7.71 8.45 11.84
C SER A 74 -7.61 9.51 12.94
N ALA A 75 -8.37 9.35 14.04
CA ALA A 75 -8.30 10.25 15.19
C ALA A 75 -6.91 10.27 15.84
N LYS A 76 -6.30 9.10 16.09
CA LYS A 76 -4.96 8.99 16.68
C LYS A 76 -3.88 9.68 15.85
N ARG A 77 -4.01 9.69 14.53
CA ARG A 77 -3.03 10.29 13.59
C ARG A 77 -3.40 11.68 13.09
N GLY A 78 -4.56 12.22 13.50
CA GLY A 78 -5.05 13.50 13.00
C GLY A 78 -5.28 13.51 11.49
N LEU A 79 -5.72 12.38 10.92
CA LEU A 79 -5.97 12.24 9.48
C LEU A 79 -7.46 12.46 9.16
N ASP A 80 -7.73 13.26 8.13
CA ASP A 80 -9.06 13.30 7.51
C ASP A 80 -9.38 11.94 6.90
N MET A 81 -10.60 11.45 7.11
CA MET A 81 -11.04 10.20 6.50
C MET A 81 -12.55 10.12 6.39
N ASN A 82 -13.06 9.98 5.18
CA ASN A 82 -14.39 9.46 4.91
C ASN A 82 -14.38 7.94 5.23
N LEU A 83 -15.21 7.53 6.19
CA LEU A 83 -15.27 6.15 6.66
C LEU A 83 -16.07 5.23 5.72
N ASP A 84 -16.92 5.82 4.87
CA ASP A 84 -17.81 5.13 3.94
C ASP A 84 -17.75 5.81 2.55
N PRO A 85 -16.56 5.93 1.92
CA PRO A 85 -16.45 6.65 0.66
C PRO A 85 -17.17 5.91 -0.45
N LYS A 86 -17.92 6.67 -1.25
CA LYS A 86 -18.81 6.17 -2.31
C LYS A 86 -18.16 5.16 -3.26
N TYR A 87 -16.88 5.36 -3.59
CA TYR A 87 -16.16 4.56 -4.58
C TYR A 87 -15.39 3.39 -3.98
N PHE A 88 -15.45 3.15 -2.67
CA PHE A 88 -14.79 2.00 -2.09
C PHE A 88 -15.71 0.76 -2.06
N PRO A 89 -15.23 -0.43 -2.50
CA PRO A 89 -13.98 -0.68 -3.22
C PRO A 89 -14.13 -0.48 -4.74
N THR A 90 -13.22 0.28 -5.36
CA THR A 90 -13.08 0.42 -6.82
C THR A 90 -11.80 -0.30 -7.30
N ASN A 91 -11.58 -0.39 -8.61
CA ASN A 91 -10.38 -1.00 -9.18
C ASN A 91 -9.14 -0.09 -9.01
N PRO A 92 -8.10 -0.48 -8.25
CA PRO A 92 -6.89 0.31 -8.07
C PRO A 92 -5.82 0.10 -9.13
N ALA A 93 -5.99 -0.84 -10.06
CA ALA A 93 -4.89 -1.36 -10.88
C ALA A 93 -4.12 -0.26 -11.63
N LEU A 94 -4.80 0.76 -12.16
CA LEU A 94 -4.14 1.87 -12.84
C LEU A 94 -3.26 2.69 -11.90
N ALA A 95 -3.75 3.02 -10.71
CA ALA A 95 -2.99 3.75 -9.69
C ALA A 95 -1.84 2.90 -9.13
N ASP A 96 -2.07 1.61 -8.91
CA ASP A 96 -1.05 0.67 -8.47
C ASP A 96 0.06 0.51 -9.52
N CYS A 97 -0.28 0.39 -10.81
CA CYS A 97 0.71 0.33 -11.89
C CYS A 97 1.48 1.65 -12.06
N ALA A 98 0.84 2.80 -11.81
CA ALA A 98 1.53 4.09 -11.82
C ALA A 98 2.63 4.17 -10.74
N VAL A 99 2.43 3.56 -9.56
CA VAL A 99 3.50 3.43 -8.55
C VAL A 99 4.69 2.67 -9.12
N ILE A 100 4.45 1.54 -9.79
CA ILE A 100 5.51 0.72 -10.39
C ILE A 100 6.30 1.53 -11.43
N VAL A 101 5.59 2.25 -12.31
CA VAL A 101 6.22 3.10 -13.33
C VAL A 101 7.11 4.17 -12.71
N LEU A 102 6.63 4.88 -11.69
CA LEU A 102 7.41 5.91 -11.00
C LEU A 102 8.68 5.32 -10.39
N GLN A 103 8.56 4.19 -9.69
CA GLN A 103 9.70 3.50 -9.12
C GLN A 103 10.72 3.06 -10.18
N ASN A 104 10.27 2.47 -11.30
CA ASN A 104 11.15 2.04 -12.39
C ASN A 104 11.90 3.21 -13.05
N ARG A 105 11.32 4.42 -13.01
CA ARG A 105 11.96 5.66 -13.47
C ARG A 105 12.91 6.28 -12.43
N GLY A 106 13.07 5.66 -11.26
CA GLY A 106 13.86 6.20 -10.15
C GLY A 106 13.20 7.41 -9.47
N ILE A 107 11.88 7.58 -9.64
CA ILE A 107 11.09 8.64 -9.00
C ILE A 107 10.45 8.04 -7.74
N ASP A 108 10.56 8.74 -6.60
CA ASP A 108 9.89 8.33 -5.37
C ASP A 108 8.37 8.37 -5.54
N PRO A 109 7.66 7.23 -5.46
CA PRO A 109 6.21 7.20 -5.64
C PRO A 109 5.44 7.66 -4.39
N ALA A 110 6.10 7.85 -3.24
CA ALA A 110 5.40 8.13 -1.98
C ALA A 110 4.47 9.36 -2.02
N PRO A 111 4.85 10.52 -2.59
CA PRO A 111 3.94 11.67 -2.69
C PRO A 111 2.67 11.33 -3.48
N PHE A 112 2.82 10.66 -4.63
CA PHE A 112 1.69 10.22 -5.45
C PHE A 112 0.80 9.21 -4.72
N MET A 113 1.40 8.24 -4.01
CA MET A 113 0.64 7.28 -3.20
C MET A 113 -0.24 7.98 -2.16
N GLY A 114 0.31 8.96 -1.44
CA GLY A 114 -0.44 9.75 -0.47
C GLY A 114 -1.62 10.48 -1.12
N GLU A 115 -1.38 11.11 -2.26
CA GLU A 115 -2.39 11.87 -3.00
C GLU A 115 -3.51 10.99 -3.58
N VAL A 116 -3.15 9.92 -4.30
CA VAL A 116 -4.14 9.02 -4.92
C VAL A 116 -4.96 8.25 -3.89
N MET A 117 -4.40 7.94 -2.71
CA MET A 117 -5.19 7.38 -1.61
C MET A 117 -6.18 8.42 -1.03
N ARG A 118 -5.80 9.69 -0.94
CA ARG A 118 -6.72 10.77 -0.52
C ARG A 118 -7.88 10.97 -1.50
N CYS A 119 -7.70 10.72 -2.80
CA CYS A 119 -8.79 10.74 -3.78
C CYS A 119 -9.98 9.89 -3.31
N VAL A 120 -9.73 8.65 -2.88
CA VAL A 120 -10.79 7.76 -2.36
C VAL A 120 -11.22 8.18 -0.95
N TRP A 121 -10.26 8.26 -0.03
CA TRP A 121 -10.53 8.30 1.41
C TRP A 121 -10.88 9.69 1.94
N VAL A 122 -10.75 10.74 1.14
CA VAL A 122 -11.05 12.12 1.56
C VAL A 122 -11.90 12.84 0.52
N LYS A 123 -11.52 12.75 -0.76
CA LYS A 123 -12.10 13.60 -1.82
C LYS A 123 -13.34 13.01 -2.50
N GLU A 124 -13.77 11.80 -2.12
CA GLU A 124 -14.85 11.06 -2.78
C GLU A 124 -14.67 10.94 -4.30
N GLN A 125 -13.49 10.50 -4.74
CA GLN A 125 -13.16 10.32 -6.15
C GLN A 125 -12.90 8.84 -6.47
N ASP A 126 -13.10 8.47 -7.73
CA ASP A 126 -12.92 7.11 -8.24
C ASP A 126 -11.56 6.95 -8.90
N ILE A 127 -10.66 6.20 -8.26
CA ILE A 127 -9.31 5.92 -8.79
C ILE A 127 -9.28 4.84 -9.89
N ALA A 128 -10.44 4.26 -10.26
CA ALA A 128 -10.55 3.48 -11.49
C ALA A 128 -10.65 4.35 -12.74
N GLN A 129 -10.94 5.65 -12.58
CA GLN A 129 -10.97 6.60 -13.70
C GLN A 129 -9.57 7.15 -13.98
N SER A 130 -9.14 7.11 -15.24
CA SER A 130 -7.83 7.64 -15.67
C SER A 130 -7.64 9.09 -15.28
N ASP A 131 -8.68 9.91 -15.39
CA ASP A 131 -8.61 11.34 -15.10
C ASP A 131 -8.34 11.59 -13.61
N THR A 132 -8.90 10.79 -12.71
CA THR A 132 -8.61 10.91 -11.26
C THR A 132 -7.13 10.64 -10.99
N VAL A 133 -6.60 9.56 -11.56
CA VAL A 133 -5.18 9.20 -11.39
C VAL A 133 -4.27 10.24 -12.05
N ALA A 134 -4.66 10.76 -13.23
CA ALA A 134 -3.93 11.81 -13.94
C ALA A 134 -3.83 13.09 -13.11
N HIS A 135 -4.94 13.53 -12.51
CA HIS A 135 -4.95 14.70 -11.63
C HIS A 135 -4.07 14.49 -10.40
N ALA A 136 -4.14 13.31 -9.76
CA ALA A 136 -3.28 12.99 -8.61
C ALA A 136 -1.77 13.01 -8.96
N LEU A 137 -1.41 12.52 -10.15
CA LEU A 137 -0.04 12.62 -10.68
C LEU A 137 0.37 14.09 -10.94
N ALA A 138 -0.51 14.86 -11.58
CA ALA A 138 -0.26 16.26 -11.90
C ALA A 138 -0.13 17.14 -10.65
N ASP A 139 -0.95 16.90 -9.61
CA ASP A 139 -0.85 17.57 -8.30
C ASP A 139 0.50 17.31 -7.63
N CYS A 140 1.16 16.20 -7.97
CA CYS A 140 2.53 15.86 -7.53
C CYS A 140 3.63 16.38 -8.48
N GLY A 141 3.28 17.15 -9.52
CA GLY A 141 4.22 17.68 -10.51
C GLY A 141 4.77 16.63 -11.48
N LEU A 142 4.08 15.49 -11.65
CA LEU A 142 4.50 14.38 -12.50
C LEU A 142 3.85 14.48 -13.89
N ASP A 143 4.53 13.95 -14.91
CA ASP A 143 3.98 13.81 -16.26
C ASP A 143 2.93 12.70 -16.29
N ALA A 144 1.68 13.08 -16.00
CA ALA A 144 0.55 12.18 -15.91
C ALA A 144 0.33 11.36 -17.19
N ALA A 145 0.42 12.00 -18.36
CA ALA A 145 0.16 11.34 -19.64
C ALA A 145 1.21 10.24 -19.91
N SER A 146 2.49 10.57 -19.69
CA SER A 146 3.58 9.61 -19.84
C SER A 146 3.48 8.46 -18.84
N VAL A 147 3.20 8.73 -17.56
CA VAL A 147 3.10 7.68 -16.53
C VAL A 147 1.93 6.75 -16.79
N LEU A 148 0.76 7.28 -17.15
CA LEU A 148 -0.43 6.47 -17.42
C LEU A 148 -0.30 5.62 -18.68
N SER A 149 0.36 6.15 -19.73
CA SER A 149 0.69 5.38 -20.94
C SER A 149 1.52 4.14 -20.60
N ASP A 150 2.55 4.30 -19.77
CA ASP A 150 3.43 3.20 -19.38
C ASP A 150 2.75 2.23 -18.41
N SER A 151 1.83 2.74 -17.57
CA SER A 151 1.09 1.92 -16.59
C SER A 151 0.22 0.85 -17.25
N GLY A 152 -0.16 1.04 -18.52
CA GLY A 152 -0.91 0.07 -19.31
C GLY A 152 -0.06 -0.93 -20.10
N GLN A 153 1.27 -0.82 -20.05
CA GLN A 153 2.17 -1.72 -20.78
C GLN A 153 2.22 -3.10 -20.13
N GLN A 154 2.36 -4.13 -20.96
CA GLN A 154 2.36 -5.52 -20.50
C GLN A 154 3.45 -5.78 -19.45
N GLU A 155 4.64 -5.19 -19.59
CA GLU A 155 5.73 -5.36 -18.61
C GLU A 155 5.36 -4.87 -17.20
N ILE A 156 4.57 -3.79 -17.10
CA ILE A 156 4.14 -3.23 -15.81
C ILE A 156 3.03 -4.10 -15.20
N LEU A 157 2.12 -4.60 -16.04
CA LEU A 157 1.08 -5.53 -15.62
C LEU A 157 1.68 -6.86 -15.14
N ASP A 158 2.70 -7.36 -15.83
CA ASP A 158 3.44 -8.57 -15.44
C ASP A 158 4.16 -8.35 -14.11
N LEU A 159 4.81 -7.19 -13.90
CA LEU A 159 5.44 -6.86 -12.62
C LEU A 159 4.41 -6.72 -11.49
N TYR A 160 3.22 -6.22 -11.77
CA TYR A 160 2.11 -6.17 -10.80
C TYR A 160 1.62 -7.58 -10.41
N GLU A 161 1.61 -8.52 -11.37
CA GLU A 161 1.36 -9.94 -11.10
C GLU A 161 2.49 -10.57 -10.28
N THR A 162 3.75 -10.35 -10.67
CA THR A 162 4.92 -10.85 -9.94
C THR A 162 4.95 -10.35 -8.51
N ASN A 163 4.70 -9.06 -8.27
CA ASN A 163 4.58 -8.52 -6.91
C ASN A 163 3.49 -9.25 -6.11
N THR A 164 2.38 -9.62 -6.76
CA THR A 164 1.29 -10.35 -6.10
C THR A 164 1.74 -11.76 -5.72
N THR A 165 2.37 -12.50 -6.64
CA THR A 165 2.89 -13.84 -6.39
C THR A 165 3.98 -13.84 -5.32
N ASP A 166 4.97 -12.95 -5.42
CA ASP A 166 6.04 -12.80 -4.44
C ASP A 166 5.48 -12.51 -3.03
N GLY A 167 4.45 -11.66 -2.96
CA GLY A 167 3.80 -11.35 -1.69
C GLY A 167 3.10 -12.56 -1.08
N ILE A 168 2.41 -13.35 -1.90
CA ILE A 168 1.76 -14.60 -1.48
C ILE A 168 2.81 -15.60 -0.98
N ASP A 169 3.93 -15.75 -1.69
CA ASP A 169 5.03 -16.66 -1.31
C ASP A 169 5.73 -16.22 -0.01
N LEU A 170 5.57 -14.96 0.40
CA LEU A 170 6.03 -14.39 1.67
C LEU A 170 4.92 -14.36 2.75
N ASP A 171 3.82 -15.08 2.54
CA ASP A 171 2.69 -15.19 3.47
C ASP A 171 2.05 -13.83 3.84
N ILE A 172 2.08 -12.82 2.95
CA ILE A 172 1.31 -11.61 3.20
C ILE A 172 -0.19 -11.94 3.10
N ILE A 173 -0.97 -11.42 4.05
CA ILE A 173 -2.42 -11.71 4.14
C ILE A 173 -3.30 -10.46 3.94
N GLY A 174 -2.68 -9.33 3.59
CA GLY A 174 -3.42 -8.12 3.28
C GLY A 174 -2.52 -6.91 3.04
N SER A 175 -3.11 -5.71 3.13
CA SER A 175 -2.43 -4.44 2.86
C SER A 175 -2.65 -3.43 4.01
N PRO A 176 -1.61 -2.71 4.46
CA PRO A 176 -0.21 -2.81 4.01
C PRO A 176 0.54 -3.94 4.75
N SER A 177 1.57 -4.49 4.11
CA SER A 177 2.44 -5.52 4.66
C SER A 177 3.89 -5.25 4.25
N PRO A 178 4.64 -4.41 4.98
CA PRO A 178 6.08 -4.37 4.85
C PRO A 178 6.69 -5.72 5.21
N VAL A 179 7.69 -6.15 4.45
CA VAL A 179 8.49 -7.35 4.70
C VAL A 179 9.94 -6.93 4.91
N TYR A 180 10.54 -7.39 6.01
CA TYR A 180 11.94 -7.13 6.34
C TYR A 180 12.64 -8.45 6.65
N GLN A 181 13.68 -8.78 5.87
CA GLN A 181 14.41 -10.05 5.98
C GLN A 181 13.48 -11.30 5.95
N GLY A 182 12.42 -11.26 5.14
CA GLY A 182 11.44 -12.34 5.04
C GLY A 182 10.33 -12.32 6.10
N GLU A 183 10.44 -11.50 7.16
CA GLU A 183 9.38 -11.36 8.15
C GLU A 183 8.34 -10.32 7.71
N ALA A 184 7.08 -10.73 7.62
CA ALA A 184 5.96 -9.87 7.24
C ALA A 184 5.30 -9.16 8.43
N PHE A 185 5.12 -7.85 8.31
CA PHE A 185 4.49 -6.98 9.33
C PHE A 185 3.12 -6.50 8.86
N TRP A 186 2.13 -7.39 8.83
CA TRP A 186 0.79 -7.04 8.33
C TRP A 186 0.07 -6.02 9.22
N GLY A 187 -0.28 -4.88 8.63
CA GLY A 187 -1.04 -3.80 9.27
C GLY A 187 -0.19 -2.59 9.62
N GLN A 188 -0.76 -1.41 9.42
CA GLN A 188 -0.12 -0.12 9.75
C GLN A 188 0.23 0.03 11.25
N ASP A 189 -0.38 -0.80 12.10
CA ASP A 189 -0.21 -0.88 13.54
C ASP A 189 0.91 -1.85 13.95
N ARG A 190 1.67 -2.37 12.98
CA ARG A 190 2.89 -3.16 13.20
C ARG A 190 4.18 -2.41 12.87
N PHE A 191 4.10 -1.16 12.41
CA PHE A 191 5.29 -0.36 12.05
C PHE A 191 6.23 -0.12 13.22
N GLU A 192 5.72 -0.06 14.46
CA GLU A 192 6.58 -0.01 15.65
C GLU A 192 7.43 -1.28 15.79
N LEU A 193 6.84 -2.46 15.61
CA LEU A 193 7.57 -3.73 15.66
C LEU A 193 8.57 -3.87 14.50
N LEU A 194 8.22 -3.37 13.32
CA LEU A 194 9.12 -3.30 12.16
C LEU A 194 10.32 -2.40 12.45
N ARG A 195 10.09 -1.21 13.01
CA ARG A 195 11.17 -0.29 13.40
C ARG A 195 12.07 -0.97 14.42
N ASP A 196 11.50 -1.59 15.45
CA ASP A 196 12.26 -2.27 16.49
C ASP A 196 13.11 -3.43 15.91
N ALA A 197 12.58 -4.17 14.94
CA ALA A 197 13.31 -5.20 14.22
C ALA A 197 14.54 -4.63 13.48
N ILE A 198 14.35 -3.52 12.76
CA ILE A 198 15.43 -2.84 12.03
C ILE A 198 16.48 -2.28 12.99
N THR A 199 16.07 -1.59 14.05
CA THR A 199 17.01 -0.91 14.97
C THR A 199 17.78 -1.87 15.86
N SER A 200 17.15 -2.97 16.27
CA SER A 200 17.82 -4.00 17.10
C SER A 200 18.73 -4.90 16.28
N GLY A 201 18.51 -5.01 14.97
CA GLY A 201 19.21 -5.97 14.12
C GLY A 201 18.90 -7.42 14.48
N ARG A 202 17.77 -7.68 15.15
CA ARG A 202 17.36 -9.05 15.49
C ARG A 202 17.15 -9.87 14.21
N PRO A 203 17.43 -11.18 14.23
CA PRO A 203 17.03 -12.05 13.13
C PRO A 203 15.49 -12.05 12.96
N PRO A 204 14.98 -12.38 11.75
CA PRO A 204 13.56 -12.52 11.51
C PRO A 204 12.97 -13.65 12.36
N TYR A 205 11.70 -13.51 12.76
CA TYR A 205 10.96 -14.63 13.34
C TYR A 205 10.42 -15.55 12.24
N GLU A 206 10.48 -16.86 12.47
CA GLU A 206 10.01 -17.89 11.53
C GLU A 206 8.79 -18.62 12.12
N ALA A 207 7.78 -18.88 11.28
CA ALA A 207 6.53 -19.54 11.68
C ALA A 207 6.58 -21.08 11.58
N GLY A 208 7.69 -21.64 11.07
CA GLY A 208 7.92 -23.09 10.93
C GLY A 208 7.63 -23.65 9.55
#